data_AF-A0A6N9VCM1-F1
#
_entry.id   AF-A0A6N9VCM1-F1
#
_cell.length_a   1.000
_cell.length_b   1.000
_cell.length_c   1.000
_cell.angle_alpha   90.00
_cell.angle_beta   90.00
_cell.angle_gamma   90.00
#
_symmetry.space_group_name_H-M   'P 1'
#
loop_
_entity.id
_entity.type
_entity.pdbx_description
1 polymer ?
#
loop_
_entity_poly.entity_id
_entity_poly.type
_entity_poly.pdbx_seq_one_letter_code
_entity_poly.pdbx_strand_id
1 'polypeptide(L)'
;MSSSTVRPEDQDRLAEQDVARRLLDSAAQLSYDPATQVDWETPLDPDHHGASPEWSTLYGTAYWNELTDAQRKALTRQEAASVASTGIWFEMILQQMVLRDMYAKDPTDPRFQWALTEVADECRHSIMFARGAAKLGAPAYRPRRPVVELGRAFKTLAFGEAAYAAILVAEEVLDVMQRDWMRDERVAPFVRTINNIHVVEESRHMKFARDETRKRLRDAGAVRRRINAIVVAIASYYIVTSMVNRDVYANAGLDSARARAEARANEHHKSLMRSSCSGLMEFLASARLLTRPALFFYKRASLI
;
A
#
# COMPACT_ATOMS: atom_id res chain seq x y z
N MET A 1 -16.13 -1.36 50.54
CA MET A 1 -15.50 -1.77 49.27
C MET A 1 -16.10 -0.91 48.16
N SER A 2 -15.40 0.14 47.75
CA SER A 2 -15.87 1.03 46.69
C SER A 2 -15.65 0.34 45.35
N SER A 3 -16.72 -0.19 44.77
CA SER A 3 -16.71 -0.71 43.40
C SER A 3 -16.46 0.48 42.46
N SER A 4 -15.22 0.62 42.00
CA SER A 4 -14.84 1.61 41.00
C SER A 4 -15.44 1.20 39.67
N THR A 5 -16.68 1.61 39.41
CA THR A 5 -17.32 1.49 38.09
C THR A 5 -16.67 2.47 37.14
N VAL A 6 -15.56 2.03 36.51
CA VAL A 6 -14.96 2.73 35.37
C VAL A 6 -16.04 2.88 34.30
N ARG A 7 -16.28 4.11 33.83
CA ARG A 7 -17.30 4.36 32.79
C ARG A 7 -16.92 3.63 31.50
N PRO A 8 -17.88 3.18 30.69
CA PRO A 8 -17.60 2.50 29.42
C PRO A 8 -16.63 3.27 28.51
N GLU A 9 -16.74 4.60 28.46
CA GLU A 9 -15.85 5.48 27.68
C GLU A 9 -14.39 5.46 28.17
N ASP A 10 -14.18 5.32 29.49
CA ASP A 10 -12.85 5.20 30.08
C ASP A 10 -12.24 3.82 29.83
N GLN A 11 -13.06 2.77 29.80
CA GLN A 11 -12.61 1.41 29.45
C GLN A 11 -12.17 1.31 27.99
N ASP A 12 -12.94 1.90 27.07
CA ASP A 12 -12.59 1.96 25.64
C ASP A 12 -11.27 2.72 25.44
N ARG A 13 -11.10 3.87 26.11
CA ARG A 13 -9.85 4.65 26.04
C ARG A 13 -8.63 3.87 26.56
N LEU A 14 -8.77 3.12 27.64
CA LEU A 14 -7.68 2.30 28.19
C LEU A 14 -7.30 1.17 27.23
N ALA A 15 -8.28 0.45 26.68
CA ALA A 15 -8.03 -0.62 25.71
C ALA A 15 -7.30 -0.10 24.46
N GLU A 16 -7.62 1.10 24.00
CA GLU A 16 -6.94 1.74 22.87
C GLU A 16 -5.49 2.10 23.18
N GLN A 17 -5.22 2.65 24.35
CA GLN A 17 -3.85 2.93 24.80
C GLN A 17 -3.03 1.65 24.91
N ASP A 18 -3.65 0.53 25.32
CA ASP A 18 -2.98 -0.77 25.41
C ASP A 18 -2.68 -1.39 24.04
N VAL A 19 -3.48 -1.13 23.01
CA VAL A 19 -3.13 -1.49 21.62
C VAL A 19 -1.92 -0.69 21.17
N ALA A 20 -1.94 0.64 21.34
CA ALA A 20 -0.85 1.51 20.92
C ALA A 20 0.48 1.19 21.65
N ARG A 21 0.44 0.92 22.96
CA ARG A 21 1.63 0.49 23.72
C ARG A 21 2.25 -0.79 23.17
N ARG A 22 1.43 -1.82 22.89
CA ARG A 22 1.93 -3.08 22.30
C ARG A 22 2.56 -2.88 20.93
N LEU A 23 2.02 -1.97 20.13
CA LEU A 23 2.58 -1.63 18.83
C LEU A 23 3.92 -0.89 18.96
N LEU A 24 4.03 0.05 19.90
CA LEU A 24 5.29 0.73 20.25
C LEU A 24 6.36 -0.27 20.72
N ASP A 25 6.00 -1.19 21.63
CA ASP A 25 6.91 -2.24 22.10
C ASP A 25 7.40 -3.10 20.93
N SER A 26 6.50 -3.46 20.02
CA SER A 26 6.84 -4.24 18.83
C SER A 26 7.73 -3.47 17.86
N ALA A 27 7.50 -2.17 17.65
CA ALA A 27 8.35 -1.34 16.80
C ALA A 27 9.75 -1.14 17.39
N ALA A 28 9.86 -0.99 18.71
CA ALA A 28 11.15 -0.90 19.39
C ALA A 28 11.99 -2.19 19.25
N GLN A 29 11.35 -3.36 19.12
CA GLN A 29 12.03 -4.64 18.93
C GLN A 29 12.35 -4.95 17.46
N LEU A 30 11.47 -4.57 16.54
CA LEU A 30 11.46 -5.00 15.15
C LEU A 30 11.24 -3.81 14.20
N SER A 31 12.09 -2.79 14.33
CA SER A 31 12.23 -1.74 13.34
C SER A 31 13.60 -1.83 12.68
N TYR A 32 13.58 -1.62 11.37
CA TYR A 32 14.71 -1.78 10.50
C TYR A 32 15.25 -0.42 10.05
N ASP A 33 16.57 -0.32 9.89
CA ASP A 33 17.20 0.81 9.23
C ASP A 33 17.55 0.42 7.79
N PRO A 34 16.72 0.81 6.81
CA PRO A 34 16.96 0.46 5.42
C PRO A 34 18.23 1.11 4.85
N ALA A 35 18.78 2.14 5.49
CA ALA A 35 20.03 2.74 5.06
C ALA A 35 21.23 1.79 5.23
N THR A 36 21.18 0.90 6.22
CA THR A 36 22.27 -0.02 6.58
C THR A 36 21.96 -1.48 6.23
N GLN A 37 20.68 -1.86 6.19
CA GLN A 37 20.29 -3.26 5.98
C GLN A 37 20.10 -3.66 4.52
N VAL A 38 19.76 -2.71 3.66
CA VAL A 38 19.72 -2.96 2.22
C VAL A 38 21.12 -2.79 1.67
N ASP A 39 21.59 -3.78 0.89
CA ASP A 39 22.85 -3.67 0.17
C ASP A 39 22.70 -2.68 -0.99
N TRP A 40 23.12 -1.44 -0.74
CA TRP A 40 23.10 -0.37 -1.73
C TRP A 40 24.32 -0.36 -2.64
N GLU A 41 25.43 -0.96 -2.22
CA GLU A 41 26.73 -0.83 -2.89
C GLU A 41 26.93 -1.86 -4.00
N THR A 42 26.41 -3.09 -3.85
CA THR A 42 26.51 -4.11 -4.91
C THR A 42 25.78 -3.63 -6.16
N PRO A 43 26.43 -3.55 -7.34
CA PRO A 43 25.76 -3.13 -8.58
C PRO A 43 24.55 -4.00 -8.90
N LEU A 44 23.53 -3.40 -9.54
CA LEU A 44 22.39 -4.16 -10.04
C LEU A 44 22.87 -5.17 -11.10
N ASP A 45 22.67 -6.45 -10.83
CA ASP A 45 22.80 -7.49 -11.83
C ASP A 45 21.57 -7.49 -12.76
N PRO A 46 21.73 -7.20 -14.07
CA PRO A 46 20.63 -7.17 -15.03
C PRO A 46 20.01 -8.55 -15.29
N ASP A 47 20.60 -9.63 -14.79
CA ASP A 47 20.01 -10.97 -14.86
C ASP A 47 18.97 -11.26 -13.78
N HIS A 48 18.74 -10.33 -12.85
CA HIS A 48 17.66 -10.44 -11.87
C HIS A 48 16.39 -9.70 -12.31
N HIS A 49 15.24 -10.27 -12.00
CA HIS A 49 13.97 -9.56 -12.10
C HIS A 49 13.82 -8.49 -11.00
N GLY A 50 12.99 -7.47 -11.23
CA GLY A 50 12.60 -6.54 -10.16
C GLY A 50 11.41 -7.01 -9.32
N ALA A 51 10.61 -7.91 -9.87
CA ALA A 51 9.43 -8.50 -9.26
C ALA A 51 9.31 -9.94 -9.75
N SER A 52 8.64 -10.81 -8.99
CA SER A 52 8.35 -12.16 -9.46
C SER A 52 7.65 -12.10 -10.83
N PRO A 53 8.12 -12.82 -11.85
CA PRO A 53 7.61 -12.72 -13.23
C PRO A 53 6.09 -12.83 -13.33
N GLU A 54 5.48 -13.68 -12.51
CA GLU A 54 4.04 -13.95 -12.46
C GLU A 54 3.21 -12.71 -12.09
N TRP A 55 3.83 -11.72 -11.45
CA TRP A 55 3.21 -10.43 -11.13
C TRP A 55 3.27 -9.42 -12.28
N SER A 56 4.06 -9.68 -13.32
CA SER A 56 4.15 -8.77 -14.46
C SER A 56 2.79 -8.63 -15.15
N THR A 57 2.47 -7.41 -15.59
CA THR A 57 1.19 -7.14 -16.27
C THR A 57 1.05 -7.86 -17.61
N LEU A 58 2.16 -8.31 -18.20
CA LEU A 58 2.17 -9.09 -19.43
C LEU A 58 2.29 -10.60 -19.20
N TYR A 59 2.55 -11.07 -17.98
CA TYR A 59 2.78 -12.49 -17.75
C TYR A 59 1.64 -13.36 -18.31
N GLY A 60 2.01 -14.39 -19.08
CA GLY A 60 1.08 -15.33 -19.71
C GLY A 60 0.40 -14.81 -20.98
N THR A 61 0.63 -13.57 -21.42
CA THR A 61 0.10 -13.07 -22.71
C THR A 61 0.96 -13.51 -23.90
N ALA A 62 0.44 -13.35 -25.12
CA ALA A 62 1.19 -13.64 -26.34
C ALA A 62 2.47 -12.79 -26.42
N TYR A 63 2.38 -11.49 -26.11
CA TYR A 63 3.54 -10.62 -26.14
C TYR A 63 4.61 -11.04 -25.15
N TRP A 64 4.24 -11.44 -23.92
CA TRP A 64 5.20 -11.95 -22.95
C TRP A 64 5.95 -13.20 -23.43
N ASN A 65 5.25 -14.10 -24.10
CA ASN A 65 5.85 -15.31 -24.66
C ASN A 65 6.86 -15.00 -25.79
N GLU A 66 6.67 -13.89 -26.50
CA GLU A 66 7.60 -13.38 -27.51
C GLU A 66 8.79 -12.60 -26.92
N LEU A 67 8.67 -12.07 -25.69
CA LEU A 67 9.75 -11.33 -25.05
C LEU A 67 10.96 -12.24 -24.80
N THR A 68 12.14 -11.71 -25.10
CA THR A 68 13.40 -12.28 -24.62
C THR A 68 13.45 -12.27 -23.09
N ASP A 69 14.24 -13.16 -22.52
CA ASP A 69 14.46 -13.21 -21.07
C ASP A 69 14.94 -11.85 -20.51
N ALA A 70 15.86 -11.20 -21.21
CA ALA A 70 16.34 -9.86 -20.86
C ALA A 70 15.22 -8.79 -20.85
N GLN A 71 14.29 -8.84 -21.81
CA GLN A 71 13.13 -7.94 -21.86
C GLN A 71 12.15 -8.21 -20.71
N ARG A 72 11.92 -9.47 -20.33
CA ARG A 72 11.09 -9.83 -19.17
C ARG A 72 11.68 -9.27 -17.88
N LYS A 73 12.99 -9.42 -17.68
CA LYS A 73 13.71 -8.86 -16.52
C LYS A 73 13.69 -7.34 -16.51
N ALA A 74 13.91 -6.70 -17.66
CA ALA A 74 13.83 -5.24 -17.79
C ALA A 74 12.42 -4.73 -17.46
N LEU A 75 11.37 -5.40 -17.97
CA LEU A 75 9.99 -5.04 -17.68
C LEU A 75 9.67 -5.15 -16.19
N THR A 76 9.98 -6.28 -15.54
CA THR A 76 9.67 -6.44 -14.12
C THR A 76 10.43 -5.46 -13.24
N ARG A 77 11.65 -5.03 -13.62
CA ARG A 77 12.37 -3.94 -12.95
C ARG A 77 11.65 -2.60 -13.07
N GLN A 78 11.14 -2.25 -14.25
CA GLN A 78 10.38 -1.00 -14.43
C GLN A 78 9.02 -1.03 -13.71
N GLU A 79 8.34 -2.18 -13.71
CA GLU A 79 7.08 -2.36 -12.98
C GLU A 79 7.28 -2.28 -11.46
N ALA A 80 8.31 -2.94 -10.92
CA ALA A 80 8.64 -2.85 -9.49
C ALA A 80 8.98 -1.41 -9.06
N ALA A 81 9.74 -0.67 -9.87
CA ALA A 81 10.04 0.73 -9.60
C ALA A 81 8.80 1.64 -9.69
N SER A 82 7.86 1.33 -10.59
CA SER A 82 6.58 2.03 -10.68
C SER A 82 5.70 1.81 -9.46
N VAL A 83 5.66 0.57 -8.96
CA VAL A 83 4.97 0.23 -7.70
C VAL A 83 5.58 1.02 -6.54
N ALA A 84 6.90 0.97 -6.38
CA ALA A 84 7.62 1.71 -5.34
C ALA A 84 7.35 3.23 -5.42
N SER A 85 7.36 3.79 -6.63
CA SER A 85 7.06 5.22 -6.85
C SER A 85 5.62 5.58 -6.49
N THR A 86 4.66 4.68 -6.75
CA THR A 86 3.26 4.85 -6.36
C THR A 86 3.09 4.74 -4.85
N GLY A 87 3.83 3.83 -4.20
CA GLY A 87 3.91 3.72 -2.73
C GLY A 87 4.34 5.04 -2.09
N ILE A 88 5.44 5.63 -2.54
CA ILE A 88 5.91 6.95 -2.06
C ILE A 88 4.80 8.01 -2.20
N TRP A 89 4.14 8.10 -3.36
CA TRP A 89 3.06 9.07 -3.55
C TRP A 89 1.90 8.87 -2.56
N PHE A 90 1.58 7.62 -2.26
CA PHE A 90 0.53 7.25 -1.33
C PHE A 90 0.91 7.52 0.12
N GLU A 91 2.10 7.09 0.57
CA GLU A 91 2.64 7.37 1.91
C GLU A 91 2.65 8.88 2.20
N MET A 92 3.05 9.70 1.22
CA MET A 92 2.99 11.17 1.35
C MET A 92 1.58 11.69 1.66
N ILE A 93 0.54 11.07 1.11
CA ILE A 93 -0.86 11.42 1.40
C ILE A 93 -1.20 11.00 2.83
N LEU A 94 -0.85 9.77 3.22
CA LEU A 94 -1.18 9.20 4.52
C LEU A 94 -0.53 9.97 5.66
N GLN A 95 0.77 10.23 5.58
CA GLN A 95 1.52 10.95 6.61
C GLN A 95 0.90 12.33 6.88
N GLN A 96 0.47 13.04 5.84
CA GLN A 96 -0.20 14.34 6.01
C GLN A 96 -1.56 14.20 6.73
N MET A 97 -2.27 13.11 6.49
CA MET A 97 -3.56 12.84 7.13
C MET A 97 -3.38 12.44 8.60
N VAL A 98 -2.38 11.61 8.91
CA VAL A 98 -2.01 11.23 10.29
C VAL A 98 -1.54 12.46 11.07
N LEU A 99 -0.63 13.26 10.52
CA LEU A 99 -0.14 14.48 11.15
C LEU A 99 -1.27 15.48 11.44
N ARG A 100 -2.20 15.66 10.50
CA ARG A 100 -3.38 16.52 10.72
C ARG A 100 -4.30 15.96 11.82
N ASP A 101 -4.49 14.64 11.87
CA ASP A 101 -5.30 14.01 12.92
C ASP A 101 -4.62 14.14 14.31
N MET A 102 -3.29 14.22 14.39
CA MET A 102 -2.54 14.33 15.65
C MET A 102 -2.19 15.75 16.09
N TYR A 103 -2.25 16.74 15.19
CA TYR A 103 -1.68 18.09 15.34
C TYR A 103 -1.83 18.78 16.71
N ALA A 104 -2.96 18.61 17.39
CA ALA A 104 -3.23 19.21 18.70
C ALA A 104 -3.73 18.21 19.75
N LYS A 105 -3.41 16.92 19.59
CA LYS A 105 -3.73 15.86 20.57
C LYS A 105 -2.68 15.79 21.67
N ASP A 106 -3.03 15.15 22.78
CA ASP A 106 -2.14 14.97 23.95
C ASP A 106 -0.90 14.14 23.57
N PRO A 107 0.32 14.71 23.64
CA PRO A 107 1.54 13.99 23.29
C PRO A 107 1.93 12.90 24.30
N THR A 108 1.32 12.89 25.49
CA THR A 108 1.51 11.84 26.49
C THR A 108 0.65 10.60 26.22
N ASP A 109 -0.32 10.69 25.30
CA ASP A 109 -1.11 9.55 24.86
C ASP A 109 -0.25 8.60 23.98
N PRO A 110 -0.16 7.29 24.32
CA PRO A 110 0.56 6.32 23.50
C PRO A 110 0.13 6.29 22.03
N ARG A 111 -1.13 6.65 21.71
CA ARG A 111 -1.60 6.73 20.32
C ARG A 111 -0.92 7.83 19.53
N PHE A 112 -0.63 8.96 20.17
CA PHE A 112 0.11 10.05 19.52
C PHE A 112 1.54 9.59 19.19
N GLN A 113 2.19 8.92 20.14
CA GLN A 113 3.54 8.39 19.97
C GLN A 113 3.59 7.30 18.89
N TRP A 114 2.60 6.40 18.86
CA TRP A 114 2.45 5.41 17.80
C TRP A 114 2.27 6.07 16.43
N ALA A 115 1.36 7.04 16.31
CA ALA A 115 1.11 7.73 15.06
C ALA A 115 2.36 8.45 14.52
N LEU A 116 3.20 9.03 15.38
CA LEU A 116 4.48 9.60 14.95
C LEU A 116 5.54 8.55 14.63
N THR A 117 5.50 7.38 15.28
CA THR A 117 6.34 6.23 14.93
C THR A 117 6.00 5.73 13.52
N GLU A 118 4.72 5.60 13.21
CA GLU A 118 4.20 5.27 11.88
C GLU A 118 4.69 6.29 10.85
N VAL A 119 4.52 7.59 11.09
CA VAL A 119 5.04 8.65 10.18
C VAL A 119 6.56 8.54 9.96
N ALA A 120 7.32 8.15 10.98
CA ALA A 120 8.76 7.97 10.87
C ALA A 120 9.14 6.71 10.07
N ASP A 121 8.39 5.63 10.21
CA ASP A 121 8.52 4.41 9.38
C ASP A 121 8.29 4.77 7.91
N GLU A 122 7.22 5.49 7.60
CA GLU A 122 6.91 5.89 6.21
C GLU A 122 7.95 6.82 5.60
N CYS A 123 8.58 7.71 6.39
CA CYS A 123 9.72 8.48 5.90
C CYS A 123 10.87 7.55 5.46
N ARG A 124 11.16 6.51 6.24
CA ARG A 124 12.21 5.52 5.94
C ARG A 124 11.83 4.64 4.74
N HIS A 125 10.58 4.18 4.66
CA HIS A 125 10.03 3.45 3.52
C HIS A 125 10.14 4.26 2.23
N SER A 126 9.65 5.50 2.23
CA SER A 126 9.70 6.38 1.06
C SER A 126 11.14 6.62 0.57
N ILE A 127 12.10 6.83 1.47
CA ILE A 127 13.52 6.97 1.10
C ILE A 127 14.06 5.65 0.54
N MET A 128 13.75 4.52 1.17
CA MET A 128 14.14 3.19 0.73
C MET A 128 13.61 2.88 -0.68
N PHE A 129 12.33 3.14 -0.93
CA PHE A 129 11.71 2.97 -2.24
C PHE A 129 12.30 3.90 -3.31
N ALA A 130 12.62 5.15 -2.96
CA ALA A 130 13.24 6.08 -3.89
C ALA A 130 14.66 5.61 -4.30
N ARG A 131 15.46 5.15 -3.34
CA ARG A 131 16.78 4.56 -3.61
C ARG A 131 16.67 3.27 -4.41
N GLY A 132 15.68 2.43 -4.10
CA GLY A 132 15.39 1.20 -4.83
C GLY A 132 15.04 1.47 -6.30
N ALA A 133 14.13 2.40 -6.57
CA ALA A 133 13.76 2.81 -7.92
C ALA A 133 14.96 3.38 -8.71
N ALA A 134 15.80 4.20 -8.05
CA ALA A 134 17.03 4.70 -8.66
C ALA A 134 18.02 3.58 -9.01
N LYS A 135 18.23 2.61 -8.09
CA LYS A 135 19.10 1.45 -8.31
C LYS A 135 18.59 0.52 -9.41
N LEU A 136 17.26 0.44 -9.61
CA LEU A 136 16.62 -0.25 -10.73
C LEU A 136 16.79 0.46 -12.08
N GLY A 137 17.37 1.66 -12.12
CA GLY A 137 17.54 2.46 -13.34
C GLY A 137 16.22 3.01 -13.87
N ALA A 138 15.22 3.21 -13.01
CA ALA A 138 13.92 3.71 -13.40
C ALA A 138 13.85 5.25 -13.34
N PRO A 139 13.07 5.89 -14.22
CA PRO A 139 12.73 7.30 -14.06
C PRO A 139 11.75 7.50 -12.90
N ALA A 140 11.51 8.76 -12.55
CA ALA A 140 10.50 9.13 -11.56
C ALA A 140 9.08 8.88 -12.13
N TYR A 141 8.52 7.70 -11.86
CA TYR A 141 7.13 7.40 -12.19
C TYR A 141 6.19 8.19 -11.28
N ARG A 142 5.12 8.74 -11.87
CA ARG A 142 4.10 9.49 -11.13
C ARG A 142 2.72 9.11 -11.60
N PRO A 143 1.71 9.10 -10.70
CA PRO A 143 0.32 9.04 -11.10
C PRO A 143 -0.04 10.17 -12.07
N ARG A 144 -1.07 9.96 -12.88
CA ARG A 144 -1.52 10.98 -13.84
C ARG A 144 -1.99 12.23 -13.11
N ARG A 145 -1.80 13.41 -13.70
CA ARG A 145 -2.14 14.70 -13.08
C ARG A 145 -3.54 14.76 -12.42
N PRO A 146 -4.63 14.26 -13.05
CA PRO A 146 -5.94 14.25 -12.38
C PRO A 146 -5.98 13.43 -11.08
N VAL A 147 -5.21 12.33 -11.02
CA VAL A 147 -5.09 11.48 -9.83
C VAL A 147 -4.29 12.20 -8.74
N VAL A 148 -3.23 12.92 -9.12
CA VAL A 148 -2.45 13.74 -8.18
C VAL A 148 -3.32 14.84 -7.56
N GLU A 149 -4.13 15.54 -8.36
CA GLU A 149 -5.04 16.56 -7.84
C GLU A 149 -6.16 15.95 -6.97
N LEU A 150 -6.67 14.77 -7.33
CA LEU A 150 -7.61 14.04 -6.48
C LEU A 150 -6.95 13.64 -5.14
N GLY A 151 -5.70 13.20 -5.16
CA GLY A 151 -4.92 12.92 -3.96
C GLY A 151 -4.72 14.17 -3.08
N ARG A 152 -4.50 15.35 -3.70
CA ARG A 152 -4.42 16.63 -2.98
C ARG A 152 -5.75 17.00 -2.31
N ALA A 153 -6.87 16.83 -3.02
CA ALA A 153 -8.19 17.04 -2.44
C ALA A 153 -8.45 16.04 -1.30
N PHE A 154 -8.15 14.75 -1.52
CA PHE A 154 -8.35 13.67 -0.56
C PHE A 154 -7.57 13.93 0.74
N LYS A 155 -6.26 14.17 0.67
CA LYS A 155 -5.46 14.45 1.88
C LYS A 155 -5.97 15.66 2.66
N THR A 156 -6.52 16.65 1.97
CA THR A 156 -6.96 17.91 2.57
C THR A 156 -8.36 17.80 3.19
N LEU A 157 -9.26 17.03 2.58
CA LEU A 157 -10.69 16.98 2.93
C LEU A 157 -11.10 15.70 3.65
N ALA A 158 -10.44 14.56 3.40
CA ALA A 158 -10.80 13.31 4.04
C ALA A 158 -10.44 13.36 5.52
N PHE A 159 -11.36 13.00 6.41
CA PHE A 159 -11.15 12.92 7.85
C PHE A 159 -11.71 11.60 8.37
N GLY A 160 -11.34 11.22 9.59
CA GLY A 160 -11.99 10.09 10.25
C GLY A 160 -11.61 8.73 9.67
N GLU A 161 -12.59 7.84 9.65
CA GLU A 161 -12.55 6.47 9.14
C GLU A 161 -12.20 6.36 7.66
N ALA A 162 -12.51 7.37 6.83
CA ALA A 162 -12.20 7.35 5.40
C ALA A 162 -10.69 7.29 5.15
N ALA A 163 -9.93 7.93 6.05
CA ALA A 163 -8.47 7.97 6.03
C ALA A 163 -7.89 6.58 6.25
N TYR A 164 -8.20 5.98 7.39
CA TYR A 164 -7.66 4.69 7.81
C TYR A 164 -8.18 3.51 6.97
N ALA A 165 -9.41 3.59 6.47
CA ALA A 165 -9.92 2.55 5.56
C ALA A 165 -9.26 2.62 4.18
N ALA A 166 -8.87 3.81 3.71
CA ALA A 166 -8.13 3.96 2.47
C ALA A 166 -6.65 3.54 2.61
N ILE A 167 -6.05 3.73 3.80
CA ILE A 167 -4.73 3.17 4.17
C ILE A 167 -4.67 1.69 3.84
N LEU A 168 -5.60 0.91 4.43
CA LEU A 168 -5.64 -0.54 4.29
C LEU A 168 -5.69 -1.06 2.86
N VAL A 169 -6.23 -0.27 1.93
CA VAL A 169 -6.36 -0.73 0.56
C VAL A 169 -5.02 -0.88 -0.13
N ALA A 170 -4.15 0.12 -0.04
CA ALA A 170 -2.85 0.03 -0.70
C ALA A 170 -2.02 -1.07 -0.03
N GLU A 171 -2.02 -1.06 1.30
CA GLU A 171 -1.12 -1.88 2.10
C GLU A 171 -1.42 -3.37 1.98
N GLU A 172 -2.69 -3.79 1.97
CA GLU A 172 -3.01 -5.22 1.83
C GLU A 172 -2.71 -5.77 0.42
N VAL A 173 -2.87 -4.95 -0.61
CA VAL A 173 -2.52 -5.35 -1.99
C VAL A 173 -1.01 -5.46 -2.15
N LEU A 174 -0.27 -4.49 -1.61
CA LEU A 174 1.18 -4.49 -1.62
C LEU A 174 1.74 -5.64 -0.77
N ASP A 175 1.18 -5.92 0.41
CA ASP A 175 1.66 -6.95 1.33
C ASP A 175 1.72 -8.34 0.67
N VAL A 176 0.66 -8.77 -0.03
CA VAL A 176 0.67 -10.08 -0.71
C VAL A 176 1.72 -10.12 -1.81
N MET A 177 1.79 -9.07 -2.63
CA MET A 177 2.75 -8.95 -3.72
C MET A 177 4.20 -8.95 -3.22
N GLN A 178 4.49 -8.18 -2.18
CA GLN A 178 5.82 -8.06 -1.58
C GLN A 178 6.25 -9.35 -0.87
N ARG A 179 5.31 -10.06 -0.23
CA ARG A 179 5.55 -11.39 0.35
C ARG A 179 5.96 -12.44 -0.68
N ASP A 180 5.42 -12.37 -1.89
CA ASP A 180 5.87 -13.24 -2.98
C ASP A 180 7.26 -12.82 -3.45
N TRP A 181 7.48 -11.53 -3.71
CA TRP A 181 8.74 -11.02 -4.23
C TRP A 181 9.92 -11.27 -3.28
N MET A 182 9.72 -11.11 -1.97
CA MET A 182 10.79 -11.33 -0.98
C MET A 182 11.26 -12.79 -0.90
N ARG A 183 10.45 -13.76 -1.35
CA ARG A 183 10.75 -15.20 -1.29
C ARG A 183 11.28 -15.76 -2.61
N ASP A 184 11.18 -15.00 -3.70
CA ASP A 184 11.55 -15.46 -5.04
C ASP A 184 13.01 -15.15 -5.36
N GLU A 185 13.84 -16.19 -5.45
CA GLU A 185 15.28 -16.05 -5.71
C GLU A 185 15.62 -15.40 -7.06
N ARG A 186 14.67 -15.40 -8.02
CA ARG A 186 14.82 -14.71 -9.32
C ARG A 186 14.77 -13.18 -9.19
N VAL A 187 14.22 -12.66 -8.09
CA VAL A 187 14.10 -11.23 -7.81
C VAL A 187 15.43 -10.70 -7.26
N ALA A 188 15.84 -9.50 -7.65
CA ALA A 188 17.08 -8.88 -7.21
C ALA A 188 17.19 -8.87 -5.66
N PRO A 189 18.33 -9.30 -5.07
CA PRO A 189 18.46 -9.45 -3.63
C PRO A 189 18.08 -8.21 -2.81
N PHE A 190 18.52 -7.02 -3.23
CA PHE A 190 18.18 -5.78 -2.52
C PHE A 190 16.67 -5.48 -2.56
N VAL A 191 15.97 -5.85 -3.65
CA VAL A 191 14.51 -5.69 -3.74
C VAL A 191 13.82 -6.64 -2.76
N ARG A 192 14.32 -7.88 -2.61
CA ARG A 192 13.81 -8.81 -1.60
C ARG A 192 13.97 -8.27 -0.19
N THR A 193 15.11 -7.67 0.13
CA THR A 193 15.35 -7.02 1.43
C THR A 193 14.41 -5.83 1.66
N ILE A 194 14.23 -4.97 0.66
CA ILE A 194 13.27 -3.85 0.71
C ILE A 194 11.86 -4.36 1.06
N ASN A 195 11.40 -5.40 0.34
CA ASN A 195 10.08 -5.98 0.57
C ASN A 195 9.96 -6.64 1.96
N ASN A 196 11.00 -7.32 2.42
CA ASN A 196 11.03 -7.91 3.76
C ASN A 196 10.89 -6.83 4.85
N ILE A 197 11.65 -5.74 4.74
CA ILE A 197 11.57 -4.62 5.68
C ILE A 197 10.14 -4.07 5.71
N HIS A 198 9.61 -3.69 4.54
CA HIS A 198 8.28 -3.11 4.42
C HIS A 198 7.19 -4.02 5.00
N VAL A 199 7.17 -5.29 4.62
CA VAL A 199 6.16 -6.27 5.07
C VAL A 199 6.17 -6.47 6.59
N VAL A 200 7.34 -6.46 7.22
CA VAL A 200 7.45 -6.62 8.67
C VAL A 200 6.88 -5.40 9.38
N GLU A 201 7.22 -4.19 8.92
CA GLU A 201 6.79 -2.95 9.55
C GLU A 201 5.30 -2.67 9.30
N GLU A 202 4.82 -2.85 8.07
CA GLU A 202 3.45 -2.58 7.62
C GLU A 202 2.41 -3.49 8.29
N SER A 203 2.81 -4.68 8.74
CA SER A 203 1.93 -5.57 9.51
C SER A 203 1.34 -4.90 10.76
N ARG A 204 2.09 -3.97 11.37
CA ARG A 204 1.67 -3.20 12.54
C ARG A 204 0.73 -2.05 12.17
N HIS A 205 1.06 -1.33 11.10
CA HIS A 205 0.28 -0.21 10.58
C HIS A 205 -1.11 -0.69 10.13
N MET A 206 -1.19 -1.80 9.38
CA MET A 206 -2.45 -2.45 9.03
C MET A 206 -3.30 -2.83 10.25
N LYS A 207 -2.68 -3.35 11.33
CA LYS A 207 -3.41 -3.70 12.55
C LYS A 207 -4.03 -2.46 13.19
N PHE A 208 -3.25 -1.39 13.33
CA PHE A 208 -3.72 -0.11 13.85
C PHE A 208 -4.85 0.49 12.99
N ALA A 209 -4.67 0.51 11.67
CA ALA A 209 -5.64 1.06 10.73
C ALA A 209 -6.97 0.28 10.73
N ARG A 210 -6.96 -1.06 10.89
CA ARG A 210 -8.20 -1.85 11.06
C ARG A 210 -8.94 -1.50 12.34
N ASP A 211 -8.21 -1.34 13.44
CA ASP A 211 -8.80 -0.99 14.74
C ASP A 211 -9.41 0.42 14.73
N GLU A 212 -8.69 1.41 14.20
CA GLU A 212 -9.19 2.78 14.04
C GLU A 212 -10.38 2.85 13.08
N THR A 213 -10.35 2.11 11.98
CA THR A 213 -11.46 2.04 11.02
C THR A 213 -12.72 1.48 11.68
N ARG A 214 -12.62 0.33 12.36
CA ARG A 214 -13.77 -0.28 13.06
C ARG A 214 -14.33 0.67 14.08
N LYS A 215 -13.47 1.28 14.90
CA LYS A 215 -13.85 2.24 15.94
C LYS A 215 -14.63 3.41 15.38
N ARG A 216 -14.07 4.13 14.42
CA ARG A 216 -14.69 5.33 13.86
C ARG A 216 -15.97 5.00 13.09
N LEU A 217 -16.11 3.77 12.60
CA LEU A 217 -17.34 3.27 12.00
C LEU A 217 -18.38 2.79 13.01
N ARG A 218 -18.07 2.56 14.30
CA ARG A 218 -19.08 2.15 15.30
C ARG A 218 -20.20 3.17 15.41
N ASP A 219 -19.83 4.45 15.46
CA ASP A 219 -20.75 5.57 15.63
C ASP A 219 -21.23 6.16 14.29
N ALA A 220 -20.85 5.55 13.16
CA ALA A 220 -21.19 6.04 11.83
C ALA A 220 -22.61 5.61 11.42
N GLY A 221 -23.49 6.61 11.29
CA GLY A 221 -24.83 6.44 10.68
C GLY A 221 -24.78 6.00 9.21
N ALA A 222 -25.93 5.59 8.67
CA ALA A 222 -26.03 4.96 7.35
C ALA A 222 -25.51 5.85 6.20
N VAL A 223 -25.79 7.16 6.23
CA VAL A 223 -25.33 8.12 5.21
C VAL A 223 -23.81 8.24 5.24
N ARG A 224 -23.23 8.48 6.43
CA ARG A 224 -21.78 8.58 6.63
C ARG A 224 -21.08 7.30 6.16
N ARG A 225 -21.60 6.12 6.52
CA ARG A 225 -21.05 4.84 6.06
C ARG A 225 -21.08 4.69 4.55
N ARG A 226 -22.17 5.11 3.89
CA ARG A 226 -22.29 5.04 2.43
C ARG A 226 -21.31 5.98 1.72
N ILE A 227 -21.08 7.17 2.26
CA ILE A 227 -20.07 8.11 1.75
C ILE A 227 -18.69 7.47 1.86
N ASN A 228 -18.33 6.95 3.05
CA ASN A 228 -17.05 6.27 3.25
C ASN A 228 -16.85 5.08 2.32
N ALA A 229 -17.87 4.25 2.14
CA ALA A 229 -17.82 3.12 1.21
C ALA A 229 -17.45 3.56 -0.22
N ILE A 230 -18.01 4.67 -0.70
CA ILE A 230 -17.72 5.22 -2.03
C ILE A 230 -16.32 5.83 -2.06
N VAL A 231 -15.95 6.62 -1.06
CA VAL A 231 -14.64 7.28 -0.97
C VAL A 231 -13.51 6.26 -0.97
N VAL A 232 -13.61 5.22 -0.12
CA VAL A 232 -12.63 4.13 -0.05
C VAL A 232 -12.54 3.44 -1.40
N ALA A 233 -13.67 3.07 -2.01
CA ALA A 233 -13.66 2.39 -3.31
C ALA A 233 -13.05 3.23 -4.45
N ILE A 234 -13.27 4.55 -4.45
CA ILE A 234 -12.63 5.47 -5.39
C ILE A 234 -11.12 5.53 -5.15
N ALA A 235 -10.70 5.67 -3.89
CA ALA A 235 -9.28 5.66 -3.53
C ALA A 235 -8.62 4.35 -3.98
N SER A 236 -9.26 3.19 -3.70
CA SER A 236 -8.81 1.88 -4.15
C SER A 236 -8.60 1.81 -5.65
N TYR A 237 -9.58 2.29 -6.41
CA TYR A 237 -9.52 2.29 -7.85
C TYR A 237 -8.30 3.06 -8.36
N TYR A 238 -8.07 4.27 -7.84
CA TYR A 238 -6.97 5.11 -8.31
C TYR A 238 -5.59 4.66 -7.84
N ILE A 239 -5.48 4.10 -6.63
CA ILE A 239 -4.22 3.52 -6.13
C ILE A 239 -3.82 2.34 -7.02
N VAL A 240 -4.70 1.33 -7.13
CA VAL A 240 -4.40 0.10 -7.89
C VAL A 240 -4.12 0.40 -9.35
N THR A 241 -4.93 1.25 -9.99
CA THR A 241 -4.72 1.57 -11.41
C THR A 241 -3.52 2.50 -11.67
N SER A 242 -2.88 3.02 -10.61
CA SER A 242 -1.64 3.81 -10.72
C SER A 242 -0.37 2.99 -10.47
N MET A 243 -0.47 1.80 -9.84
CA MET A 243 0.68 0.95 -9.49
C MET A 243 1.61 0.70 -10.67
N VAL A 244 1.05 0.46 -11.86
CA VAL A 244 1.81 0.26 -13.09
C VAL A 244 1.62 1.45 -14.02
N ASN A 245 2.66 2.29 -14.12
CA ASN A 245 2.70 3.43 -15.01
C ASN A 245 2.73 2.95 -16.46
N ARG A 246 2.08 3.69 -17.36
CA ARG A 246 2.01 3.35 -18.79
C ARG A 246 3.36 3.39 -19.48
N ASP A 247 4.29 4.17 -18.95
CA ASP A 247 5.60 4.41 -19.55
C ASP A 247 6.60 3.30 -19.18
N VAL A 248 6.25 2.37 -18.26
CA VAL A 248 7.12 1.23 -17.91
C VAL A 248 7.47 0.39 -19.14
N TYR A 249 6.52 0.22 -20.06
CA TYR A 249 6.73 -0.57 -21.27
C TYR A 249 7.74 0.10 -22.21
N ALA A 250 7.62 1.42 -22.41
CA ALA A 250 8.57 2.17 -23.22
C ALA A 250 9.98 2.14 -22.61
N ASN A 251 10.07 2.32 -21.29
CA ASN A 251 11.34 2.29 -20.57
C ASN A 251 11.97 0.88 -20.51
N ALA A 252 11.16 -0.17 -20.68
CA ALA A 252 11.63 -1.54 -20.88
C ALA A 252 11.93 -1.88 -22.36
N GLY A 253 11.81 -0.92 -23.28
CA GLY A 253 12.08 -1.09 -24.71
C GLY A 253 10.99 -1.85 -25.47
N LEU A 254 9.75 -1.84 -24.98
CA LEU A 254 8.61 -2.55 -25.55
C LEU A 254 7.67 -1.62 -26.34
N ASP A 255 6.92 -2.21 -27.27
CA ASP A 255 5.77 -1.55 -27.90
C ASP A 255 4.70 -1.27 -26.84
N SER A 256 4.63 -0.01 -26.44
CA SER A 256 3.73 0.45 -25.39
C SER A 256 2.26 0.39 -25.79
N ALA A 257 1.91 0.47 -27.08
CA ALA A 257 0.52 0.36 -27.51
C ALA A 257 0.05 -1.09 -27.37
N ARG A 258 0.84 -2.04 -27.88
CA ARG A 258 0.57 -3.47 -27.76
C ARG A 258 0.57 -3.93 -26.31
N ALA A 259 1.63 -3.62 -25.55
CA ALA A 259 1.75 -4.01 -24.15
C ALA A 259 0.55 -3.57 -23.32
N ARG A 260 0.13 -2.31 -23.45
CA ARG A 260 -1.06 -1.82 -22.73
C ARG A 260 -2.35 -2.51 -23.18
N ALA A 261 -2.47 -2.92 -24.43
CA ALA A 261 -3.65 -3.64 -24.91
C ALA A 261 -3.72 -5.05 -24.30
N GLU A 262 -2.61 -5.78 -24.31
CA GLU A 262 -2.53 -7.12 -23.73
C GLU A 262 -2.64 -7.10 -22.21
N ALA A 263 -1.97 -6.17 -21.52
CA ALA A 263 -2.10 -6.00 -20.08
C ALA A 263 -3.55 -5.74 -19.63
N ARG A 264 -4.32 -4.94 -20.38
CA ARG A 264 -5.75 -4.72 -20.09
C ARG A 264 -6.60 -5.98 -20.28
N ALA A 265 -6.20 -6.87 -21.17
CA ALA A 265 -6.90 -8.13 -21.45
C ALA A 265 -6.41 -9.30 -20.59
N ASN A 266 -5.28 -9.14 -19.87
CA ASN A 266 -4.63 -10.22 -19.13
C ASN A 266 -5.46 -10.72 -17.94
N GLU A 267 -6.12 -11.87 -18.11
CA GLU A 267 -6.92 -12.49 -17.06
C GLU A 267 -6.09 -13.14 -15.94
N HIS A 268 -4.85 -13.56 -16.22
CA HIS A 268 -3.92 -14.03 -15.18
C HIS A 268 -3.65 -12.91 -14.18
N HIS A 269 -3.22 -11.75 -14.68
CA HIS A 269 -2.93 -10.60 -13.82
C HIS A 269 -4.17 -10.12 -13.04
N LYS A 270 -5.33 -10.03 -13.69
CA LYS A 270 -6.59 -9.69 -13.01
C LYS A 270 -6.97 -10.70 -11.93
N SER A 271 -6.74 -12.00 -12.16
CA SER A 271 -7.00 -13.04 -11.17
C SER A 271 -6.08 -12.91 -9.97
N LEU A 272 -4.80 -12.63 -10.20
CA LEU A 272 -3.81 -12.42 -9.15
C LEU A 272 -4.13 -11.18 -8.30
N MET A 273 -4.60 -10.10 -8.94
CA MET A 273 -5.11 -8.91 -8.23
C MET A 273 -6.35 -9.23 -7.38
N ARG A 274 -7.31 -10.00 -7.90
CA ARG A 274 -8.49 -10.42 -7.10
C ARG A 274 -8.09 -11.27 -5.89
N SER A 275 -7.19 -12.24 -6.07
CA SER A 275 -6.77 -13.12 -4.97
C SER A 275 -6.01 -12.37 -3.88
N SER A 276 -5.13 -11.43 -4.27
CA SER A 276 -4.36 -10.62 -3.32
C SER A 276 -5.22 -9.65 -2.50
N CYS A 277 -6.37 -9.23 -3.02
CA CYS A 277 -7.28 -8.33 -2.32
C CYS A 277 -8.31 -9.04 -1.43
N SER A 278 -8.28 -10.37 -1.33
CA SER A 278 -9.32 -11.14 -0.63
C SER A 278 -9.49 -10.74 0.84
N GLY A 279 -8.40 -10.65 1.60
CA GLY A 279 -8.41 -10.21 3.01
C GLY A 279 -8.99 -8.79 3.19
N LEU A 280 -8.64 -7.88 2.28
CA LEU A 280 -9.15 -6.52 2.28
C LEU A 280 -10.66 -6.52 2.03
N MET A 281 -11.12 -7.29 1.05
CA MET A 281 -12.56 -7.39 0.74
C MET A 281 -13.34 -7.99 1.91
N GLU A 282 -12.80 -9.01 2.59
CA GLU A 282 -13.38 -9.57 3.82
C GLU A 282 -13.48 -8.52 4.93
N PHE A 283 -12.42 -7.74 5.15
CA PHE A 283 -12.43 -6.65 6.12
C PHE A 283 -13.48 -5.59 5.78
N LEU A 284 -13.50 -5.09 4.54
CA LEU A 284 -14.46 -4.09 4.08
C LEU A 284 -15.90 -4.60 4.16
N ALA A 285 -16.13 -5.90 3.89
CA ALA A 285 -17.42 -6.55 4.09
C ALA A 285 -17.83 -6.52 5.56
N SER A 286 -16.93 -6.92 6.47
CA SER A 286 -17.17 -6.91 7.92
C SER A 286 -17.48 -5.49 8.45
N ALA A 287 -16.86 -4.47 7.85
CA ALA A 287 -17.08 -3.06 8.17
C ALA A 287 -18.33 -2.46 7.48
N ARG A 288 -19.06 -3.25 6.69
CA ARG A 288 -20.23 -2.84 5.88
C ARG A 288 -19.90 -1.70 4.89
N LEU A 289 -18.72 -1.73 4.30
CA LEU A 289 -18.24 -0.78 3.29
C LEU A 289 -18.40 -1.28 1.84
N LEU A 290 -18.80 -2.54 1.64
CA LEU A 290 -19.11 -3.09 0.31
C LEU A 290 -20.55 -2.78 -0.14
N THR A 291 -20.81 -1.52 -0.45
CA THR A 291 -22.13 -1.09 -0.97
C THR A 291 -22.24 -1.30 -2.49
N ARG A 292 -23.46 -1.45 -3.04
CA ARG A 292 -23.67 -1.61 -4.50
C ARG A 292 -22.93 -0.56 -5.36
N PRO A 293 -22.94 0.75 -5.02
CA PRO A 293 -22.15 1.74 -5.75
C PRO A 293 -20.64 1.54 -5.62
N ALA A 294 -20.15 1.12 -4.45
CA ALA A 294 -18.73 0.85 -4.23
C ALA A 294 -18.22 -0.33 -5.07
N LEU A 295 -19.03 -1.38 -5.23
CA LEU A 295 -18.71 -2.56 -6.04
C LEU A 295 -18.37 -2.22 -7.50
N PHE A 296 -18.92 -1.11 -8.05
CA PHE A 296 -18.57 -0.65 -9.40
C PHE A 296 -17.07 -0.38 -9.54
N PHE A 297 -16.48 0.32 -8.56
CA PHE A 297 -15.06 0.69 -8.58
C PHE A 297 -14.16 -0.52 -8.35
N TYR A 298 -14.50 -1.39 -7.40
CA TYR A 298 -13.74 -2.61 -7.12
C TYR A 298 -13.70 -3.55 -8.33
N LYS A 299 -14.83 -3.76 -9.03
CA LYS A 299 -14.86 -4.54 -10.29
C LYS A 299 -13.99 -3.92 -11.37
N ARG A 300 -14.05 -2.59 -11.53
CA ARG A 300 -13.27 -1.88 -12.56
C ARG A 300 -11.77 -1.92 -12.28
N ALA A 301 -11.37 -2.06 -11.02
CA ALA A 301 -9.97 -2.28 -10.60
C ALA A 301 -9.58 -3.76 -10.54
N SER A 302 -10.48 -4.70 -10.88
CA SER A 302 -10.24 -6.15 -10.77
C SER A 302 -9.87 -6.60 -9.35
N LEU A 303 -10.56 -6.06 -8.34
CA LEU A 303 -10.40 -6.42 -6.93
C LEU A 303 -11.46 -7.42 -6.45
N ILE A 304 -12.53 -7.61 -7.24
CA ILE A 304 -13.62 -8.59 -7.06
C ILE A 304 -14.10 -9.12 -8.40
#